data_AF-A0A7K0NC63-F1
#
_entry.id   AF-A0A7K0NC63-F1
#
_cell.length_a   1.000
_cell.length_b   1.000
_cell.length_c   1.000
_cell.angle_alpha   90.00
_cell.angle_beta   90.00
_cell.angle_gamma   90.00
#
_symmetry.space_group_name_H-M   'P 1'
#
loop_
_entity.id
_entity.type
_entity.pdbx_description
1 polymer ?
#
loop_
_entity_poly.entity_id
_entity_poly.type
_entity_poly.pdbx_seq_one_letter_code
_entity_poly.pdbx_strand_id
1 'polypeptide(L)'
;WIAENAGHEGYVVVAKVRSMKPNEGFNAYSEVYEDLVKVGVIDPVKVTRSALANAASIAAMFITTEALVFETPEDKKEEAAGHGHSHGPGGHGH
;
A
#
# COMPACT_ATOMS: atom_id res chain seq x y z
N TRP A 1 10.11 -4.98 -10.27
CA TRP A 1 8.66 -5.11 -10.46
C TRP A 1 8.22 -5.27 -11.90
N ILE A 2 8.26 -4.27 -12.79
CA ILE A 2 7.70 -4.41 -14.16
C ILE A 2 8.28 -5.63 -14.90
N ALA A 3 9.60 -5.75 -14.97
CA ALA A 3 10.27 -6.87 -15.63
C ALA A 3 10.04 -8.22 -14.93
N GLU A 4 10.08 -8.25 -13.60
CA GLU A 4 9.84 -9.47 -12.79
C GLU A 4 8.41 -9.98 -12.95
N ASN A 5 7.43 -9.06 -12.98
CA ASN A 5 6.03 -9.40 -13.23
C ASN A 5 5.81 -9.94 -14.65
N ALA A 6 6.70 -9.61 -15.59
CA ALA A 6 6.75 -10.18 -16.93
C ALA A 6 7.63 -11.45 -17.01
N GLY A 7 8.12 -11.99 -15.89
CA GLY A 7 8.91 -13.22 -15.87
C GLY A 7 10.39 -13.07 -16.22
N HIS A 8 10.91 -11.84 -16.27
CA HIS A 8 12.33 -11.58 -16.55
C HIS A 8 13.11 -11.17 -15.29
N GLU A 9 14.42 -11.42 -15.32
CA GLU A 9 15.35 -10.98 -14.29
C GLU A 9 15.46 -9.45 -14.25
N GLY A 10 14.82 -8.83 -13.24
CA GLY A 10 14.66 -7.38 -13.16
C GLY A 10 15.98 -6.61 -13.18
N TYR A 11 17.03 -7.12 -12.52
CA TYR A 11 18.33 -6.47 -12.48
C TYR A 11 19.01 -6.42 -13.86
N VAL A 12 18.85 -7.46 -14.68
CA VAL A 12 19.41 -7.52 -16.05
C VAL A 12 18.71 -6.50 -16.93
N VAL A 13 17.38 -6.44 -16.87
CA VAL A 13 16.58 -5.50 -17.66
C VAL A 13 16.94 -4.06 -17.29
N VAL A 14 17.02 -3.73 -16.00
CA VAL A 14 17.38 -2.39 -15.53
C VAL A 14 18.79 -2.00 -15.98
N ALA A 15 19.76 -2.91 -15.88
CA ALA A 15 21.13 -2.65 -16.31
C ALA A 15 21.19 -2.32 -17.81
N LYS A 16 20.44 -3.08 -18.64
CA LYS A 16 20.36 -2.82 -20.08
C LYS A 16 19.69 -1.48 -20.37
N VAL A 17 18.50 -1.21 -19.82
CA VAL A 17 17.76 0.05 -20.04
C VAL A 17 18.59 1.27 -19.65
N ARG A 18 19.38 1.20 -18.57
CA ARG A 18 20.30 2.28 -18.16
C ARG A 18 21.34 2.68 -19.21
N SER A 19 21.71 1.76 -20.10
CA SER A 19 22.69 2.01 -21.17
C SER A 19 22.07 2.52 -22.48
N MET A 20 20.74 2.61 -22.55
CA MET A 20 19.99 2.95 -23.76
C MET A 20 19.77 4.46 -23.90
N LYS A 21 19.29 4.87 -25.08
CA LYS A 21 18.99 6.27 -25.38
C LYS A 21 17.67 6.70 -24.70
N PRO A 22 17.40 8.01 -24.58
CA PRO A 22 16.09 8.49 -24.17
C PRO A 22 14.97 7.86 -25.01
N ASN A 23 13.83 7.60 -24.38
CA ASN A 23 12.65 6.91 -24.92
C ASN A 23 12.81 5.41 -25.23
N GLU A 24 14.03 4.90 -25.36
CA GLU A 24 14.25 3.46 -25.51
C GLU A 24 14.13 2.76 -24.15
N GLY A 25 13.41 1.64 -24.11
CA GLY A 25 13.19 0.89 -22.89
C GLY A 25 12.67 -0.52 -23.16
N PHE A 26 12.40 -1.26 -22.10
CA PHE A 26 11.82 -2.59 -22.18
C PHE A 26 10.30 -2.51 -22.19
N ASN A 27 9.68 -2.99 -23.27
CA ASN A 27 8.23 -3.14 -23.37
C ASN A 27 7.82 -4.49 -22.77
N ALA A 28 7.18 -4.48 -21.61
CA ALA A 28 6.77 -5.70 -20.91
C ALA A 28 5.59 -6.44 -21.56
N TYR A 29 4.89 -5.83 -22.52
CA TYR A 29 3.82 -6.49 -23.28
C TYR A 29 4.37 -7.31 -24.45
N SER A 30 5.36 -6.77 -25.17
CA SER A 30 6.00 -7.44 -26.33
C SER A 30 7.29 -8.17 -25.98
N GLU A 31 7.84 -7.93 -24.79
CA GLU A 31 9.15 -8.41 -24.31
C GLU A 31 10.34 -7.93 -25.16
N VAL A 32 10.18 -6.80 -25.87
CA VAL A 32 11.20 -6.21 -26.77
C VAL A 32 11.76 -4.91 -26.20
N TYR A 33 13.02 -4.62 -26.54
CA TYR A 33 13.65 -3.32 -26.28
C TYR A 33 13.44 -2.40 -27.47
N GLU A 34 12.68 -1.33 -27.28
CA GLU A 34 12.26 -0.44 -28.36
C GLU A 34 11.98 0.98 -27.85
N ASP A 35 11.72 1.89 -28.77
CA ASP A 35 11.27 3.25 -28.45
C ASP A 35 9.83 3.20 -27.94
N LEU A 36 9.67 3.31 -26.61
CA LEU A 36 8.39 3.16 -25.91
C LEU A 36 7.38 4.22 -26.34
N VAL A 37 7.84 5.42 -26.71
CA VAL A 37 6.97 6.50 -27.19
C VAL A 37 6.40 6.16 -28.56
N LYS A 38 7.22 5.62 -29.47
CA LYS A 38 6.76 5.22 -30.81
C LYS A 38 5.72 4.09 -30.77
N VAL A 39 5.83 3.17 -29.81
CA VAL A 39 4.87 2.07 -29.63
C VAL A 39 3.69 2.42 -28.72
N GLY A 40 3.58 3.68 -28.27
CA GLY A 40 2.43 4.20 -27.52
C GLY A 40 2.44 3.91 -26.02
N VAL A 41 3.54 3.41 -25.46
CA VAL A 41 3.71 3.24 -24.02
C VAL A 41 4.21 4.58 -23.44
N ILE A 42 3.26 5.46 -23.08
CA ILE A 42 3.54 6.83 -22.67
C ILE A 42 2.82 7.14 -21.35
N ASP A 43 3.56 7.69 -20.39
CA ASP A 43 2.99 8.27 -19.18
C ASP A 43 2.91 9.81 -19.28
N PRO A 44 1.76 10.42 -18.96
CA PRO A 44 1.67 11.88 -18.87
C PRO A 44 2.61 12.42 -17.80
N VAL A 45 3.31 13.52 -18.09
CA VAL A 45 4.28 14.15 -17.16
C VAL A 45 3.71 14.39 -15.76
N LYS A 46 2.42 14.79 -15.67
CA LYS A 46 1.74 15.01 -14.40
C LYS A 46 1.70 13.75 -13.53
N VAL A 47 1.47 12.58 -14.15
CA VAL A 47 1.35 11.29 -13.43
C VAL A 47 2.67 10.95 -12.75
N THR A 48 3.75 10.82 -13.53
CA THR A 48 5.08 10.45 -12.99
C THR A 48 5.58 11.47 -11.97
N ARG A 49 5.40 12.78 -12.23
CA ARG A 49 5.83 13.84 -11.31
C ARG A 49 5.06 13.79 -9.99
N SER A 50 3.74 13.67 -10.05
CA SER A 50 2.90 13.62 -8.84
C SER A 50 3.18 12.37 -8.01
N ALA A 51 3.37 11.22 -8.65
CA ALA A 51 3.67 9.97 -7.97
C ALA A 51 4.98 10.08 -7.17
N LEU A 52 6.04 10.59 -7.81
CA LEU A 52 7.33 10.79 -7.14
C LEU A 52 7.24 11.81 -6.00
N ALA A 53 6.58 12.95 -6.24
CA ALA A 53 6.47 14.01 -5.23
C ALA A 53 5.69 13.54 -3.99
N ASN A 54 4.58 12.82 -4.19
CA ASN A 54 3.77 12.29 -3.10
C ASN A 54 4.53 11.20 -2.32
N ALA A 55 5.21 10.29 -3.03
CA ALA A 55 6.02 9.24 -2.39
C ALA A 55 7.16 9.83 -1.56
N ALA A 56 7.88 10.81 -2.10
CA ALA A 56 8.95 11.50 -1.38
C ALA A 56 8.43 12.27 -0.15
N SER A 57 7.26 12.91 -0.25
CA SER A 57 6.61 13.61 0.85
C SER A 57 6.28 12.65 2.01
N ILE A 58 5.64 11.52 1.70
CA ILE A 58 5.32 10.48 2.68
C ILE A 58 6.61 9.92 3.29
N ALA A 59 7.60 9.55 2.47
CA ALA A 59 8.87 9.02 2.95
C ALA A 59 9.59 10.00 3.89
N ALA A 60 9.62 11.29 3.56
CA ALA A 60 10.19 12.34 4.40
C ALA A 60 9.48 12.42 5.75
N MET A 61 8.14 12.48 5.76
CA MET A 61 7.33 12.48 6.97
C MET A 61 7.62 11.25 7.84
N PHE A 62 7.62 10.06 7.24
CA PHE A 62 7.88 8.79 7.94
C PHE A 62 9.28 8.76 8.58
N ILE A 63 10.32 9.17 7.86
CA ILE A 63 11.70 9.19 8.37
C ILE A 63 11.86 10.14 9.56
N THR A 64 11.12 11.25 9.59
CA THR A 64 11.18 12.25 10.67
C THR A 64 10.21 11.98 11.82
N THR A 65 9.35 10.97 11.71
CA THR A 65 8.37 10.66 12.76
C THR A 65 9.03 9.83 13.85
N GLU A 66 9.20 10.41 15.03
CA GLU A 66 9.86 9.74 16.17
C GLU A 66 8.89 8.87 17.01
N ALA A 67 7.60 9.19 17.02
CA ALA A 67 6.60 8.48 17.81
C ALA A 67 5.24 8.43 17.11
N LEU A 68 4.52 7.32 17.33
CA LEU A 68 3.14 7.12 16.91
C LEU A 68 2.31 6.75 18.16
N VAL A 69 1.19 7.43 18.36
CA VAL A 69 0.23 7.10 19.41
C VAL A 69 -0.93 6.37 18.75
N PHE A 70 -1.31 5.22 19.30
CA PHE A 70 -2.48 4.46 18.88
C PHE A 70 -3.35 4.13 20.09
N GLU A 71 -4.66 4.14 19.89
CA GLU A 71 -5.64 3.64 20.87
C GLU A 71 -5.87 2.16 20.59
N THR A 72 -5.76 1.32 21.62
CA THR A 72 -6.11 -0.09 21.49
C THR A 72 -7.62 -0.22 21.42
N PRO A 73 -8.19 -0.89 20.39
CA PRO A 73 -9.63 -1.14 20.34
C PRO A 73 -10.08 -1.85 21.62
N GLU A 74 -11.15 -1.38 22.25
CA GLU A 74 -11.71 -2.06 23.42
C GLU A 74 -12.25 -3.43 23.01
N ASP A 75 -11.91 -4.46 23.78
CA ASP A 75 -12.62 -5.73 23.71
C ASP A 75 -14.08 -5.44 24.07
N LYS A 76 -14.99 -5.68 23.10
CA LYS A 76 -16.41 -5.71 23.39
C LYS A 76 -16.61 -6.78 24.46
N LYS A 77 -16.83 -6.37 25.72
CA LYS A 77 -17.33 -7.27 26.74
C LYS A 77 -18.61 -7.86 26.17
N GLU A 78 -18.61 -9.17 25.93
CA GLU A 78 -19.86 -9.90 25.79
C GLU A 78 -20.64 -9.61 27.08
N GLU A 79 -21.65 -8.75 26.98
CA GLU A 79 -22.64 -8.63 28.03
C GLU A 79 -23.16 -10.04 28.23
N ALA A 80 -22.86 -10.62 29.39
CA ALA A 80 -23.28 -11.96 29.74
C ALA A 80 -24.80 -12.03 29.72
N ALA A 81 -25.35 -12.37 28.56
CA ALA A 81 -26.71 -12.84 28.40
C ALA A 81 -26.78 -14.19 29.13
N GLY A 82 -27.23 -14.18 30.39
CA GLY A 82 -27.31 -15.43 31.12
C GLY A 82 -27.87 -15.38 32.54
N HIS A 83 -29.20 -15.53 32.63
CA HIS A 83 -29.91 -16.37 33.61
C HIS A 83 -29.94 -15.97 35.10
N GLY A 84 -31.17 -15.78 35.62
CA GLY A 84 -31.48 -16.18 36.99
C GLY A 84 -32.63 -15.45 37.68
N HIS A 85 -33.87 -15.88 37.43
CA HIS A 85 -35.01 -15.62 38.29
C HIS A 85 -34.71 -16.00 39.75
N SER A 86 -35.03 -15.13 40.73
CA SER A 86 -35.57 -15.62 42.00
C SER A 86 -36.55 -14.59 42.59
N HIS A 87 -37.75 -15.08 42.86
CA HIS A 87 -38.83 -14.41 43.55
C HIS A 87 -38.45 -14.12 45.02
N GLY A 88 -39.00 -13.03 45.58
CA GLY A 88 -38.91 -12.70 47.01
C GLY A 88 -39.45 -13.80 47.93
N PRO A 89 -39.23 -13.68 49.25
CA PRO A 89 -40.33 -13.13 50.06
C PRO A 89 -39.91 -12.34 51.31
N GLY A 90 -40.82 -11.50 51.79
CA GLY A 90 -40.98 -11.25 53.23
C GLY A 90 -40.52 -9.89 53.72
N GLY A 91 -41.46 -9.11 54.25
CA GLY A 91 -41.22 -7.78 54.79
C GLY A 91 -40.90 -7.74 56.30
N HIS A 92 -40.78 -6.50 56.79
CA HIS A 92 -40.99 -5.96 58.14
C HIS A 92 -40.91 -4.43 57.92
N GLY A 93 -41.82 -3.56 58.34
CA GLY A 93 -42.64 -3.59 59.53
C GLY A 93 -41.97 -2.77 60.64
N HIS A 94 -42.03 -1.43 60.54
CA HIS A 94 -42.14 -0.39 61.56
C HIS A 94 -41.58 0.95 61.06
#